data_AF-A0A497FHH0-F1
#
_entry.id   AF-A0A497FHH0-F1
#
_cell.length_a   1.000
_cell.length_b   1.000
_cell.length_c   1.000
_cell.angle_alpha   90.00
_cell.angle_beta   90.00
_cell.angle_gamma   90.00
#
_symmetry.space_group_name_H-M   'P 1'
#
loop_
_entity.id
_entity.type
_entity.pdbx_description
1 polymer ?
#
loop_
_entity_poly.entity_id
_entity_poly.type
_entity_poly.pdbx_seq_one_letter_code
_entity_poly.pdbx_strand_id
1 'polypeptide(L)' 'FISVQPYWSPHIVLRRIKGRTSRVLRSEFPELLKLPSLWTRSYFVSTAGHVSSETIQRYIEEQGGKK' A
#
# COMPACT_ATOMS: atom_id res chain seq x y z
N PHE A 1 0.62 8.29 -3.58
CA PHE A 1 0.20 7.77 -2.26
C PHE A 1 -0.80 6.65 -2.45
N ILE A 2 -0.77 5.61 -1.61
CA ILE A 2 -1.76 4.53 -1.62
C ILE A 2 -2.60 4.61 -0.35
N SER A 3 -3.91 4.45 -0.47
CA SER A 3 -4.81 4.26 0.67
C SER A 3 -5.23 2.80 0.70
N VAL A 4 -5.02 2.15 1.84
CA VAL A 4 -5.36 0.73 2.04
C VAL A 4 -6.04 0.57 3.38
N GLN A 5 -6.93 -0.41 3.46
CA GLN A 5 -7.59 -0.73 4.72
C GLN A 5 -6.55 -1.20 5.76
N PRO A 6 -6.74 -0.86 7.05
CA PRO A 6 -5.71 -1.04 8.08
C PRO A 6 -5.35 -2.50 8.37
N TYR A 7 -6.23 -3.45 8.05
CA TYR A 7 -5.92 -4.88 8.18
C TYR A 7 -4.92 -5.38 7.13
N TRP A 8 -4.72 -4.64 6.02
CA TRP A 8 -3.66 -4.94 5.07
C TRP A 8 -2.37 -4.31 5.54
N SER A 9 -1.43 -5.16 5.95
CA SER A 9 -0.08 -4.72 6.23
C SER A 9 0.65 -4.27 4.95
N PRO A 10 1.53 -3.25 5.03
CA PRO A 10 2.24 -2.72 3.86
C PRO A 10 3.03 -3.79 3.08
N HIS A 11 3.57 -4.79 3.77
CA HIS A 11 4.34 -5.87 3.14
C HIS A 11 3.45 -6.72 2.20
N ILE A 12 2.20 -7.01 2.57
CA ILE A 12 1.27 -7.77 1.73
C ILE A 12 0.92 -6.97 0.48
N VAL A 13 0.60 -5.69 0.67
CA VAL A 13 0.23 -4.78 -0.41
C VAL A 13 1.35 -4.68 -1.44
N LEU A 14 2.58 -4.39 -0.98
CA LEU A 14 3.73 -4.25 -1.87
C LEU A 14 4.14 -5.56 -2.53
N ARG A 15 4.01 -6.70 -1.83
CA ARG A 15 4.21 -8.02 -2.43
C ARG A 15 3.25 -8.25 -3.59
N ARG A 16 1.96 -7.92 -3.42
CA ARG A 16 0.95 -8.06 -4.48
C ARG A 16 1.23 -7.14 -5.66
N ILE A 17 1.54 -5.86 -5.39
CA ILE A 17 1.86 -4.88 -6.43
C ILE A 17 3.07 -5.34 -7.24
N LYS A 18 4.22 -5.56 -6.58
CA LYS A 18 5.46 -5.99 -7.23
C LYS A 18 5.28 -7.30 -8.00
N GLY A 19 4.56 -8.27 -7.41
CA GLY A 19 4.32 -9.56 -8.06
C GLY A 19 3.45 -9.45 -9.32
N ARG A 20 2.34 -8.70 -9.24
CA ARG A 20 1.43 -8.52 -10.36
C ARG A 20 2.08 -7.74 -11.49
N THR A 21 2.74 -6.62 -11.18
CA THR A 21 3.41 -5.80 -12.20
C THR A 21 4.57 -6.54 -12.83
N SER A 22 5.36 -7.31 -12.06
CA SER A 22 6.41 -8.17 -12.60
C SER A 22 5.89 -9.15 -13.65
N ARG A 23 4.74 -9.79 -13.39
CA ARG A 23 4.12 -10.72 -14.35
C ARG A 23 3.65 -10.00 -15.61
N VAL A 24 2.90 -8.91 -15.45
CA VAL A 24 2.31 -8.18 -16.59
C VAL A 24 3.42 -7.60 -17.46
N LEU A 25 4.38 -6.88 -16.87
CA LEU A 25 5.47 -6.25 -17.61
C LEU A 25 6.35 -7.27 -18.34
N ARG A 26 6.66 -8.42 -17.74
CA ARG A 26 7.42 -9.46 -18.45
C ARG A 26 6.63 -10.16 -19.56
N SER A 27 5.30 -10.09 -19.53
CA SER A 27 4.45 -10.61 -20.62
C SER A 27 4.40 -9.63 -21.79
N GLU A 28 4.41 -8.32 -21.51
CA GLU A 28 4.38 -7.25 -22.51
C GLU A 28 5.77 -6.95 -23.10
N PHE A 29 6.83 -7.12 -22.30
CA PHE A 29 8.22 -6.78 -22.64
C PHE A 29 9.14 -7.99 -22.41
N PRO A 30 9.25 -8.91 -23.39
CA PRO A 30 10.03 -10.14 -23.25
C PRO A 30 11.52 -9.93 -22.94
N GLU A 31 12.09 -8.77 -23.30
CA GLU A 31 13.46 -8.40 -22.95
C GLU A 31 13.71 -8.36 -21.43
N LEU A 32 12.67 -8.13 -20.63
CA LEU A 32 12.73 -8.12 -19.16
C LEU A 32 12.85 -9.53 -18.55
N LEU A 33 12.70 -10.59 -19.35
CA LEU A 33 12.93 -11.98 -18.92
C LEU A 33 14.41 -12.27 -18.65
N LYS A 34 15.32 -11.43 -19.18
CA LYS A 34 16.77 -11.53 -18.90
C LYS A 34 17.11 -11.20 -17.45
N LEU A 35 16.24 -10.46 -16.75
CA LEU A 35 16.45 -10.10 -15.35
C LEU A 35 15.95 -11.23 -14.44
N PRO A 36 16.73 -11.68 -13.43
CA PRO A 36 16.29 -12.72 -12.49
C PRO A 36 15.04 -12.28 -11.70
N SER A 37 14.96 -11.01 -11.32
CA SER A 37 13.79 -10.40 -10.69
C SER A 37 13.58 -8.98 -11.20
N LEU A 38 12.35 -8.62 -11.55
CA LEU A 38 12.05 -7.25 -12.01
C LEU A 38 12.15 -6.22 -10.88
N TRP A 39 11.78 -6.61 -9.66
CA TRP A 39 11.84 -5.76 -8.48
C TRP A 39 12.80 -6.35 -7.45
N THR A 40 13.54 -5.48 -6.77
CA THR A 40 14.32 -5.86 -5.59
C THR A 40 13.40 -6.24 -4.43
N ARG A 41 13.94 -7.00 -3.46
CA ARG A 41 13.19 -7.39 -2.25
C ARG A 41 12.82 -6.16 -1.39
N SER A 42 13.67 -5.16 -1.37
CA SER A 42 13.55 -3.96 -0.52
C SER A 42 12.44 -3.02 -0.98
N TYR A 43 11.83 -2.31 -0.04
CA TYR A 43 10.87 -1.24 -0.30
C TYR A 43 10.94 -0.19 0.80
N PHE A 44 10.53 1.04 0.48
CA PHE A 44 10.37 2.13 1.43
C PHE A 44 8.89 2.42 1.63
N VAL A 45 8.47 2.61 2.88
CA VAL A 45 7.10 2.97 3.24
C VAL A 45 7.14 4.08 4.30
N SER A 46 6.30 5.09 4.11
CA SER A 46 6.08 6.16 5.06
C SER A 46 4.60 6.50 5.09
N THR A 47 4.10 6.92 6.25
CA THR A 47 2.71 7.31 6.45
C THR A 47 2.46 8.70 5.86
N ALA A 48 1.43 8.84 5.04
CA ALA A 48 0.97 10.16 4.59
C ALA A 48 0.12 10.79 5.71
N GLY A 49 0.64 11.83 6.36
CA GLY A 49 -0.05 12.53 7.44
C GLY A 49 -0.71 13.81 6.97
N HIS A 50 -2.04 13.82 6.93
CA HIS A 50 -2.89 15.00 7.17
C HIS A 50 -4.20 14.46 7.77
N VAL A 51 -4.14 13.98 9.00
CA VAL A 51 -5.36 13.82 9.82
C VAL A 51 -5.43 15.07 10.67
N SER A 52 -6.43 15.90 10.44
CA SER A 52 -6.62 17.14 11.18
C SER A 52 -7.14 16.84 12.59
N SER A 53 -6.81 17.69 13.57
CA SER A 53 -7.27 17.52 14.96
C SER A 53 -8.80 17.45 15.04
N GLU A 54 -9.49 18.20 14.19
CA GLU A 54 -10.95 18.20 14.06
C GLU A 54 -11.49 16.83 13.61
N THR A 55 -10.75 16.13 12.74
CA THR A 55 -11.13 14.78 12.28
C THR A 55 -11.01 13.75 13.39
N ILE A 56 -9.99 13.87 14.25
CA ILE A 56 -9.79 13.01 15.42
C ILE A 56 -10.89 13.28 16.45
N GLN A 57 -11.17 14.56 16.73
CA GLN A 57 -12.20 14.95 17.69
C GLN A 57 -13.59 14.45 17.27
N ARG A 58 -13.98 14.65 16.01
CA ARG A 58 -15.25 14.11 15.47
C ARG A 58 -15.34 12.59 15.62
N TYR A 59 -14.25 11.86 15.33
CA TYR A 59 -14.22 10.41 15.52
C TYR A 59 -14.46 10.01 16.98
N ILE A 60 -13.85 10.70 17.95
CA ILE A 60 -14.04 10.42 19.39
C ILE A 60 -15.49 10.70 19.82
N GLU A 61 -16.06 11.84 19.40
CA GLU A 61 -17.43 12.24 19.72
C GLU A 61 -18.46 11.23 19.16
N GLU A 62 -18.28 10.77 17.91
CA GLU A 62 -19.15 9.77 17.27
C GLU A 62 -19.07 8.38 17.93
N GLN A 63 -17.92 8.02 18.52
CA GLN A 63 -17.75 6.74 19.22
C GLN A 63 -18.27 6.78 20.68
N GLY A 64 -18.36 7.97 21.29
CA GLY A 64 -18.74 8.16 22.70
C GLY A 64 -20.24 8.22 22.99
N GLY A 65 -21.11 8.27 21.96
CA GLY A 65 -22.51 8.70 22.14
C GLY A 65 -23.57 7.82 21.48
N LYS A 66 -23.83 6.64 22.04
CA LYS A 66 -25.18 6.02 22.10
C LYS A 66 -25.29 5.22 23.41
N LYS A 67 -25.74 5.88 24.47
CA LYS A 67 -26.48 5.24 25.56
C LYS A 67 -27.95 5.55 25.39
#